data_AF-A0A318TCM8-F1
#
_entry.id   AF-A0A318TCM8-F1
#
_cell.length_a   1.000
_cell.length_b   1.000
_cell.length_c   1.000
_cell.angle_alpha   90.00
_cell.angle_beta   90.00
_cell.angle_gamma   90.00
#
_symmetry.space_group_name_H-M   'P 1'
#
loop_
_entity.id
_entity.type
_entity.pdbx_description
1 polymer ?
#
loop_
_entity_poly.entity_id
_entity_poly.type
_entity_poly.pdbx_seq_one_letter_code
_entity_poly.pdbx_strand_id
1 'polypeptide(L)'
;MWRGGVGRAAGLAAILAVTGCAVGAAPSAQAQTAQAATSSAFAAVQPSGSGSGDDAQSAQRERNLAGRAVDKMKDVARQAGDIFSRVPCLPPKGGVRPLGSLPHVASKLIAGDPVVIVAFGSSSTQGHGSSSPAFNYPNRLASQLRRQYPTAEISVINRGKGGEDAPEMLARLKSSVLDLKPDLVIWQVGTNAILRDLDPADTAKMVEEGVSAIQAAGADLVLVDPQYAPRVNERAENAGRMMKLLNRVAEIRHVGLFPRFEVMRDWHERQSVPIDNFITPDGLHMNDWGYACFAQLLGDDIIRSVGQIKLGIHVPSDVHTYRPM
;
A
#
# COMPACT_ATOMS: atom_id res chain seq x y z
N MET A 1 51.30 16.42 32.92
CA MET A 1 52.74 16.06 32.86
C MET A 1 52.83 14.77 32.05
N TRP A 2 53.41 14.89 30.85
CA TRP A 2 53.95 13.84 29.95
C TRP A 2 53.04 12.70 29.45
N ARG A 3 52.64 12.76 28.17
CA ARG A 3 53.31 12.20 26.95
C ARG A 3 52.87 10.74 26.74
N GLY A 4 52.24 10.33 25.65
CA GLY A 4 52.45 10.69 24.25
C GLY A 4 53.05 9.47 23.55
N GLY A 5 52.27 8.82 22.68
CA GLY A 5 52.69 7.60 21.96
C GLY A 5 51.85 7.38 20.71
N VAL A 6 52.22 8.11 19.66
CA VAL A 6 51.68 8.01 18.30
C VAL A 6 52.34 6.83 17.60
N GLY A 7 51.54 5.89 17.09
CA GLY A 7 51.97 4.85 16.16
C GLY A 7 51.40 5.10 14.77
N ARG A 8 52.23 5.60 13.84
CA ARG A 8 52.00 5.65 12.40
C ARG A 8 52.84 4.57 11.73
N ALA A 9 52.24 3.77 10.85
CA ALA A 9 52.87 3.15 9.66
C ALA A 9 51.74 2.60 8.78
N ALA A 10 51.50 3.21 7.60
CA ALA A 10 51.87 2.68 6.28
C ALA A 10 51.04 1.43 5.91
N GLY A 11 50.16 1.41 4.91
CA GLY A 11 50.18 2.10 3.63
C GLY A 11 50.09 1.00 2.57
N LEU A 12 48.94 0.87 1.91
CA LEU A 12 48.77 0.13 0.65
C LEU A 12 47.43 0.57 0.05
N ALA A 13 47.50 1.61 -0.77
CA ALA A 13 46.43 2.01 -1.67
C ALA A 13 46.47 1.09 -2.89
N ALA A 14 45.42 0.29 -3.10
CA ALA A 14 45.24 -0.47 -4.32
C ALA A 14 44.60 0.43 -5.37
N ILE A 15 45.41 0.85 -6.34
CA ILE A 15 45.01 1.51 -7.57
C ILE A 15 44.43 0.42 -8.48
N LEU A 16 43.12 0.46 -8.75
CA LEU A 16 42.51 -0.28 -9.85
C LEU A 16 42.27 0.69 -11.00
N ALA A 17 43.02 0.45 -12.08
CA ALA A 17 43.00 1.22 -13.30
C ALA A 17 41.63 1.15 -13.99
N VAL A 18 41.10 2.33 -14.30
CA VAL A 18 39.99 2.54 -15.23
C VAL A 18 40.58 2.52 -16.63
N THR A 19 40.28 1.48 -17.42
CA THR A 19 40.45 1.50 -18.87
C THR A 19 39.12 1.85 -19.52
N GLY A 20 39.06 3.04 -20.11
CA GLY A 20 37.97 3.49 -20.95
C GLY A 20 38.03 2.88 -22.34
N CYS A 21 36.84 2.69 -22.91
CA CYS A 21 36.62 2.76 -24.35
C CYS A 21 35.40 3.66 -24.54
N ALA A 22 35.65 4.85 -25.07
CA ALA A 22 34.61 5.71 -25.62
C ALA A 22 34.31 5.26 -27.05
N VAL A 23 33.05 5.48 -27.46
CA VAL A 23 32.60 6.19 -28.67
C VAL A 23 31.30 5.53 -29.15
N GLY A 24 30.26 6.36 -29.34
CA GLY A 24 29.13 6.00 -30.19
C GLY A 24 27.82 6.65 -29.76
N ALA A 25 27.66 7.94 -30.07
CA ALA A 25 26.38 8.63 -30.00
C ALA A 25 25.36 7.93 -30.92
N ALA A 26 24.19 7.56 -30.39
CA ALA A 26 23.07 7.08 -31.19
C ALA A 26 22.21 8.28 -31.62
N PRO A 27 21.93 8.46 -32.92
CA PRO A 27 21.11 9.57 -33.40
C PRO A 27 19.62 9.29 -33.23
N SER A 28 18.90 10.40 -33.07
CA SER A 28 17.44 10.55 -33.18
C SER A 28 16.87 9.95 -34.46
N ALA A 29 15.85 9.10 -34.35
CA ALA A 29 15.02 8.70 -35.49
C ALA A 29 13.75 9.58 -35.53
N GLN A 30 13.78 10.56 -36.42
CA GLN A 30 12.59 11.26 -36.91
C GLN A 30 11.79 10.34 -37.83
N ALA A 31 10.47 10.54 -37.80
CA ALA A 31 9.51 9.97 -38.73
C ALA A 31 9.82 10.38 -40.17
N GLN A 32 9.69 9.43 -41.11
CA GLN A 32 9.44 9.73 -42.51
C GLN A 32 8.52 8.68 -43.14
N THR A 33 7.44 9.20 -43.69
CA THR A 33 6.48 8.59 -44.62
C THR A 33 7.12 8.26 -45.96
N ALA A 34 6.72 7.16 -46.59
CA ALA A 34 6.77 7.02 -48.05
C ALA A 34 5.70 6.03 -48.56
N GLN A 35 4.82 6.55 -49.41
CA GLN A 35 3.91 5.86 -50.31
C GLN A 35 4.63 5.33 -51.56
N ALA A 36 4.06 4.30 -52.19
CA ALA A 36 3.81 4.09 -53.63
C ALA A 36 3.81 2.57 -53.93
N ALA A 37 2.72 1.93 -54.39
CA ALA A 37 2.18 1.92 -55.77
C ALA A 37 3.24 1.46 -56.80
N THR A 38 3.07 0.52 -57.75
CA THR A 38 1.92 -0.14 -58.42
C THR A 38 2.45 -1.19 -59.43
N SER A 39 1.55 -2.00 -60.02
CA SER A 39 1.58 -2.74 -61.33
C SER A 39 1.47 -4.28 -61.20
N SER A 40 0.30 -4.90 -61.42
CA SER A 40 -0.38 -5.34 -62.69
C SER A 40 0.27 -6.59 -63.31
N ALA A 41 -0.38 -7.65 -63.81
CA ALA A 41 -1.77 -8.02 -64.12
C ALA A 41 -1.83 -9.53 -64.51
N PHE A 42 -3.07 -10.06 -64.71
CA PHE A 42 -3.46 -11.37 -65.30
C PHE A 42 -3.22 -12.61 -64.42
N ALA A 43 -4.14 -13.58 -64.26
CA ALA A 43 -5.27 -13.98 -65.08
C ALA A 43 -6.41 -14.58 -64.22
N ALA A 44 -7.65 -14.46 -64.72
CA ALA A 44 -8.79 -15.17 -64.19
C ALA A 44 -8.68 -16.67 -64.52
N VAL A 45 -8.72 -17.51 -63.49
CA VAL A 45 -9.05 -18.93 -63.60
C VAL A 45 -10.17 -19.19 -62.59
N GLN A 46 -11.35 -19.52 -63.10
CA GLN A 46 -12.43 -20.09 -62.29
C GLN A 46 -12.03 -21.52 -61.88
N PRO A 47 -12.26 -21.92 -60.63
CA PRO A 47 -12.56 -23.30 -60.32
C PRO A 47 -14.07 -23.44 -60.09
N SER A 48 -14.71 -24.10 -61.04
CA SER A 48 -15.85 -24.96 -60.72
C SER A 48 -15.39 -26.01 -59.70
N GLY A 49 -15.95 -26.02 -58.51
CA GLY A 49 -15.61 -27.01 -57.48
C GLY A 49 -16.43 -26.84 -56.21
N SER A 50 -17.29 -27.82 -55.98
CA SER A 50 -18.08 -28.07 -54.78
C SER A 50 -17.35 -27.80 -53.47
N GLY A 51 -18.04 -27.16 -52.53
CA GLY A 51 -17.50 -26.75 -51.24
C GLY A 51 -17.00 -27.87 -50.34
N SER A 52 -16.09 -27.50 -49.45
CA SER A 52 -15.76 -28.20 -48.21
C SER A 52 -15.81 -27.17 -47.08
N GLY A 53 -16.72 -27.38 -46.13
CA GLY A 53 -17.08 -26.44 -45.05
C GLY A 53 -16.04 -26.24 -43.95
N ASP A 54 -14.77 -26.62 -44.16
CA ASP A 54 -13.73 -26.63 -43.12
C ASP A 54 -12.94 -25.31 -43.06
N ASP A 55 -12.71 -24.64 -44.20
CA ASP A 55 -11.97 -23.34 -44.24
C ASP A 55 -12.80 -22.17 -43.70
N ALA A 56 -14.12 -22.25 -43.82
CA ALA A 56 -15.02 -21.28 -43.22
C ALA A 56 -15.08 -21.44 -41.68
N GLN A 57 -14.99 -22.69 -41.19
CA GLN A 57 -15.03 -23.00 -39.77
C GLN A 57 -13.75 -22.59 -39.05
N SER A 58 -12.57 -22.77 -39.66
CA SER A 58 -11.29 -22.34 -39.09
C SER A 58 -11.20 -20.81 -38.96
N ALA A 59 -11.56 -20.08 -40.02
CA ALA A 59 -11.60 -18.61 -40.01
C ALA A 59 -12.63 -18.05 -39.01
N GLN A 60 -13.75 -18.75 -38.81
CA GLN A 60 -14.75 -18.38 -37.82
C GLN A 60 -14.29 -18.68 -36.38
N ARG A 61 -13.51 -19.76 -36.18
CA ARG A 61 -12.90 -20.10 -34.88
C ARG A 61 -11.86 -19.06 -34.45
N GLU A 62 -11.03 -18.60 -35.38
CA GLU A 62 -10.02 -17.55 -35.11
C GLU A 62 -10.66 -16.20 -34.80
N ARG A 63 -11.71 -15.79 -35.54
CA ARG A 63 -12.49 -14.58 -35.22
C ARG A 63 -13.16 -14.66 -33.86
N ASN A 64 -13.66 -15.84 -33.48
CA ASN A 64 -14.27 -16.07 -32.17
C ASN A 64 -13.23 -16.02 -31.03
N LEU A 65 -12.02 -16.54 -31.24
CA LEU A 65 -10.93 -16.48 -30.26
C LEU A 65 -10.38 -15.06 -30.10
N ALA A 66 -10.18 -14.34 -31.21
CA ALA A 66 -9.79 -12.94 -31.21
C ALA A 66 -10.86 -12.05 -30.58
N GLY A 67 -12.14 -12.30 -30.85
CA GLY A 67 -13.28 -11.63 -30.19
C GLY A 67 -13.24 -11.80 -28.68
N ARG A 68 -13.08 -13.03 -28.18
CA ARG A 68 -12.95 -13.31 -26.74
C ARG A 68 -11.74 -12.63 -26.10
N ALA A 69 -10.61 -12.55 -26.81
CA ALA A 69 -9.41 -11.88 -26.31
C ALA A 69 -9.61 -10.36 -26.19
N VAL A 70 -10.25 -9.75 -27.20
CA VAL A 70 -10.59 -8.33 -27.21
C VAL A 70 -11.63 -8.01 -26.14
N ASP A 71 -12.64 -8.85 -25.96
CA ASP A 71 -13.65 -8.68 -24.92
C ASP A 71 -13.02 -8.78 -23.52
N LYS A 72 -12.13 -9.75 -23.32
CA LYS A 72 -11.37 -9.86 -22.07
C LYS A 72 -10.48 -8.65 -21.80
N MET A 73 -9.84 -8.09 -22.83
CA MET A 73 -9.05 -6.86 -22.70
C MET A 73 -9.93 -5.64 -22.40
N LYS A 74 -11.12 -5.55 -23.02
CA LYS A 74 -12.11 -4.49 -22.72
C LYS A 74 -12.66 -4.62 -21.32
N ASP A 75 -12.90 -5.84 -20.83
CA ASP A 75 -13.37 -6.09 -19.47
C ASP A 75 -12.30 -5.75 -18.45
N VAL A 76 -11.03 -6.11 -18.69
CA VAL A 76 -9.89 -5.69 -17.86
C VAL A 76 -9.74 -4.16 -17.87
N ALA A 77 -9.87 -3.51 -19.03
CA ALA A 77 -9.79 -2.06 -19.14
C ALA A 77 -10.97 -1.35 -18.47
N ARG A 78 -12.19 -1.92 -18.53
CA ARG A 78 -13.37 -1.44 -17.82
C ARG A 78 -13.24 -1.62 -16.32
N GLN A 79 -12.73 -2.77 -15.87
CA GLN A 79 -12.49 -3.06 -14.46
C GLN A 79 -11.39 -2.16 -13.89
N ALA A 80 -10.32 -1.90 -14.66
CA ALA A 80 -9.30 -0.92 -14.31
C ALA A 80 -9.90 0.50 -14.27
N GLY A 81 -10.71 0.89 -15.26
CA GLY A 81 -11.43 2.16 -15.29
C GLY A 81 -12.32 2.34 -14.07
N ASP A 82 -13.14 1.36 -13.73
CA ASP A 82 -14.05 1.35 -12.57
C ASP A 82 -13.33 1.46 -11.22
N ILE A 83 -12.08 1.00 -11.12
CA ILE A 83 -11.25 1.20 -9.92
C ILE A 83 -10.82 2.67 -9.78
N PHE A 84 -10.70 3.41 -10.88
CA PHE A 84 -10.27 4.82 -10.90
C PHE A 84 -11.44 5.82 -10.96
N SER A 85 -12.63 5.42 -11.42
CA SER A 85 -13.80 6.29 -11.60
C SER A 85 -14.92 6.11 -10.56
N ARG A 86 -14.73 5.29 -9.53
CA ARG A 86 -15.71 5.17 -8.44
C ARG A 86 -15.73 6.39 -7.52
N VAL A 87 -16.91 6.66 -6.97
CA VAL A 87 -17.17 7.61 -5.89
C VAL A 87 -16.11 7.43 -4.78
N PRO A 88 -15.53 8.52 -4.24
CA PRO A 88 -14.58 8.44 -3.13
C PRO A 88 -15.11 7.52 -2.02
N CYS A 89 -14.26 6.66 -1.50
CA CYS A 89 -14.66 5.75 -0.42
C CYS A 89 -15.10 6.57 0.79
N LEU A 90 -16.28 6.26 1.31
CA LEU A 90 -16.88 7.04 2.39
C LEU A 90 -16.30 6.58 3.74
N PRO A 91 -15.93 7.51 4.63
CA PRO A 91 -15.55 7.15 5.98
C PRO A 91 -16.75 6.54 6.73
N PRO A 92 -16.51 5.65 7.70
CA PRO A 92 -17.57 5.01 8.45
C PRO A 92 -18.48 6.02 9.15
N LYS A 93 -19.80 5.79 9.06
CA LYS A 93 -20.79 6.62 9.77
C LYS A 93 -20.67 6.38 11.29
N GLY A 94 -21.13 7.31 12.15
CA GLY A 94 -21.26 7.03 13.59
C GLY A 94 -20.02 7.23 14.46
N GLY A 95 -19.17 8.22 14.15
CA GLY A 95 -18.22 8.76 15.13
C GLY A 95 -17.06 7.82 15.47
N VAL A 96 -16.54 7.12 14.47
CA VAL A 96 -15.27 6.40 14.61
C VAL A 96 -14.20 7.39 15.06
N ARG A 97 -13.39 6.97 16.04
CA ARG A 97 -12.39 7.84 16.64
C ARG A 97 -11.44 8.38 15.57
N PRO A 98 -11.11 9.69 15.57
CA PRO A 98 -10.11 10.22 14.66
C PRO A 98 -8.77 9.52 14.87
N LEU A 99 -7.99 9.41 13.80
CA LEU A 99 -6.67 8.77 13.81
C LEU A 99 -5.72 9.33 14.88
N GLY A 100 -5.89 10.58 15.31
CA GLY A 100 -4.99 11.28 16.23
C GLY A 100 -4.06 12.25 15.49
N SER A 101 -3.24 12.99 16.24
CA SER A 101 -2.29 13.96 15.68
C SER A 101 -0.98 13.30 15.24
N LEU A 102 -0.43 13.78 14.12
CA LEU A 102 0.86 13.39 13.54
C LEU A 102 1.80 14.62 13.48
N PRO A 103 2.29 15.09 14.64
CA PRO A 103 3.03 16.35 14.73
C PRO A 103 4.39 16.33 14.03
N HIS A 104 5.08 15.19 14.01
CA HIS A 104 6.39 15.12 13.37
C HIS A 104 6.26 15.21 11.85
N VAL A 105 5.33 14.44 11.26
CA VAL A 105 5.02 14.51 9.82
C VAL A 105 4.52 15.89 9.43
N ALA A 106 3.60 16.46 10.22
CA ALA A 106 3.07 17.79 9.94
C ALA A 106 4.17 18.85 9.94
N SER A 107 5.07 18.82 10.93
CA SER A 107 6.19 19.76 11.02
C SER A 107 7.09 19.70 9.80
N LYS A 108 7.46 18.50 9.34
CA LYS A 108 8.32 18.33 8.15
C LYS A 108 7.62 18.79 6.86
N LEU A 109 6.35 18.42 6.67
CA LEU A 109 5.58 18.87 5.50
C LEU A 109 5.38 20.40 5.48
N ILE A 110 5.22 21.04 6.65
CA ILE A 110 5.13 22.50 6.76
C ILE A 110 6.48 23.16 6.44
N ALA A 111 7.59 22.58 6.90
CA ALA A 111 8.94 23.06 6.63
C ALA A 111 9.41 22.80 5.19
N GLY A 112 8.75 21.90 4.46
CA GLY A 112 9.17 21.46 3.13
C GLY A 112 10.28 20.41 3.17
N ASP A 113 10.50 19.77 4.32
CA ASP A 113 11.50 18.72 4.49
C ASP A 113 11.01 17.38 3.89
N PRO A 114 11.92 16.51 3.42
CA PRO A 114 11.56 15.18 2.95
C PRO A 114 10.89 14.34 4.04
N VAL A 115 9.86 13.57 3.68
CA VAL A 115 9.12 12.69 4.60
C VAL A 115 9.29 11.22 4.23
N VAL A 116 9.72 10.41 5.19
CA VAL A 116 9.87 8.95 5.09
C VAL A 116 8.76 8.26 5.89
N ILE A 117 7.87 7.58 5.19
CA ILE A 117 6.78 6.78 5.76
C ILE A 117 7.13 5.31 5.58
N VAL A 118 7.09 4.51 6.65
CA VAL A 118 7.30 3.07 6.59
C VAL A 118 5.99 2.34 6.87
N ALA A 119 5.49 1.62 5.86
CA ALA A 119 4.36 0.71 6.02
C ALA A 119 4.88 -0.66 6.49
N PHE A 120 4.58 -1.02 7.73
CA PHE A 120 5.10 -2.19 8.42
C PHE A 120 3.96 -3.14 8.78
N GLY A 121 4.11 -4.43 8.50
CA GLY A 121 3.05 -5.40 8.73
C GLY A 121 3.27 -6.73 8.01
N SER A 122 2.18 -7.46 7.81
CA SER A 122 2.22 -8.81 7.23
C SER A 122 1.89 -8.80 5.73
N SER A 123 1.16 -9.82 5.26
CA SER A 123 0.75 -10.00 3.87
C SER A 123 -0.15 -8.89 3.34
N SER A 124 -1.07 -8.37 4.15
CA SER A 124 -1.91 -7.23 3.78
C SER A 124 -1.09 -5.97 3.50
N THR A 125 -0.01 -5.73 4.26
CA THR A 125 0.96 -4.66 4.00
C THR A 125 1.85 -4.98 2.80
N GLN A 126 2.29 -6.23 2.67
CA GLN A 126 3.08 -6.69 1.52
C GLN A 126 2.33 -6.44 0.20
N GLY A 127 1.00 -6.53 0.23
CA GLY A 127 0.12 -6.30 -0.92
C GLY A 127 -0.53 -7.58 -1.47
N HIS A 128 -0.60 -8.65 -0.68
CA HIS A 128 -1.25 -9.88 -1.09
C HIS A 128 -2.73 -9.61 -1.45
N GLY A 129 -3.18 -10.12 -2.60
CA GLY A 129 -4.52 -9.85 -3.13
C GLY A 129 -4.61 -8.66 -4.07
N SER A 130 -3.57 -7.81 -4.15
CA SER A 130 -3.47 -6.81 -5.22
C SER A 130 -3.05 -7.46 -6.56
N SER A 131 -3.60 -6.98 -7.67
CA SER A 131 -3.25 -7.51 -9.01
C SER A 131 -1.89 -7.01 -9.51
N SER A 132 -1.34 -5.97 -8.87
CA SER A 132 -0.04 -5.38 -9.18
C SER A 132 0.51 -4.65 -7.95
N PRO A 133 1.83 -4.54 -7.78
CA PRO A 133 2.42 -3.69 -6.73
C PRO A 133 1.87 -2.27 -6.72
N ALA A 134 1.50 -1.69 -7.87
CA ALA A 134 0.92 -0.35 -7.94
C ALA A 134 -0.41 -0.21 -7.17
N PHE A 135 -1.10 -1.32 -6.91
CA PHE A 135 -2.43 -1.33 -6.31
C PHE A 135 -2.48 -1.76 -4.85
N ASN A 136 -1.34 -2.14 -4.26
CA ASN A 136 -1.26 -2.29 -2.81
C ASN A 136 -1.46 -0.93 -2.10
N TYR A 137 -1.90 -0.95 -0.84
CA TYR A 137 -2.20 0.30 -0.14
C TYR A 137 -0.98 1.22 0.04
N PRO A 138 0.26 0.74 0.30
CA PRO A 138 1.39 1.65 0.47
C PRO A 138 1.68 2.48 -0.78
N ASN A 139 1.62 1.88 -1.98
CA ASN A 139 1.86 2.60 -3.23
C ASN A 139 0.70 3.53 -3.61
N ARG A 140 -0.55 3.13 -3.31
CA ARG A 140 -1.71 4.00 -3.47
C ARG A 140 -1.67 5.20 -2.52
N LEU A 141 -1.28 4.98 -1.26
CA LEU A 141 -1.07 6.03 -0.26
C LEU A 141 0.01 7.01 -0.73
N ALA A 142 1.15 6.50 -1.21
CA ALA A 142 2.22 7.34 -1.77
C ALA A 142 1.70 8.24 -2.90
N SER A 143 0.90 7.66 -3.80
CA SER A 143 0.32 8.38 -4.93
C SER A 143 -0.66 9.47 -4.48
N GLN A 144 -1.49 9.20 -3.47
CA GLN A 144 -2.42 10.18 -2.90
C GLN A 144 -1.68 11.33 -2.21
N LEU A 145 -0.71 11.02 -1.35
CA LEU A 145 0.04 12.04 -0.61
C LEU A 145 0.84 12.94 -1.56
N ARG A 146 1.46 12.39 -2.61
CA ARG A 146 2.16 13.19 -3.63
C ARG A 146 1.23 14.08 -4.45
N ARG A 147 -0.02 13.65 -4.71
CA ARG A 147 -1.03 14.53 -5.33
C ARG A 147 -1.42 15.68 -4.40
N GLN A 148 -1.56 15.40 -3.11
CA GLN A 148 -1.93 16.41 -2.12
C GLN A 148 -0.79 17.40 -1.85
N TYR A 149 0.45 16.93 -1.84
CA TYR A 149 1.65 17.72 -1.54
C TYR A 149 2.63 17.67 -2.73
N PRO A 150 2.29 18.31 -3.86
CA PRO A 150 3.05 18.15 -5.12
C PRO A 150 4.49 18.66 -5.05
N THR A 151 4.81 19.52 -4.08
CA THR A 151 6.16 20.06 -3.85
C THR A 151 6.94 19.33 -2.78
N ALA A 152 6.32 18.39 -2.05
CA ALA A 152 6.97 17.68 -0.95
C ALA A 152 7.63 16.38 -1.46
N GLU A 153 8.83 16.10 -0.97
CA GLU A 153 9.49 14.82 -1.22
C GLU A 153 8.95 13.77 -0.23
N ILE A 154 8.01 12.92 -0.69
CA ILE A 154 7.40 11.89 0.15
C ILE A 154 7.80 10.50 -0.35
N SER A 155 8.41 9.72 0.53
CA SER A 155 8.77 8.31 0.32
C SER A 155 7.89 7.42 1.19
N VAL A 156 7.19 6.46 0.57
CA VAL A 156 6.46 5.40 1.30
C VAL A 156 7.15 4.08 1.04
N ILE A 157 7.71 3.48 2.08
CA ILE A 157 8.52 2.28 2.01
C ILE A 157 7.71 1.09 2.54
N ASN A 158 7.43 0.13 1.67
CA ASN A 158 6.73 -1.09 2.05
C ASN A 158 7.70 -2.08 2.73
N ARG A 159 7.38 -2.46 3.96
CA ARG A 159 8.06 -3.44 4.81
C ARG A 159 7.10 -4.53 5.29
N GLY A 160 6.12 -4.86 4.46
CA GLY A 160 5.22 -5.98 4.67
C GLY A 160 5.87 -7.32 4.35
N LYS A 161 5.68 -8.33 5.21
CA LYS A 161 6.15 -9.70 4.96
C LYS A 161 5.11 -10.72 5.43
N GLY A 162 4.57 -11.47 4.46
CA GLY A 162 3.46 -12.40 4.68
C GLY A 162 3.70 -13.43 5.77
N GLY A 163 2.65 -13.70 6.55
CA GLY A 163 2.63 -14.70 7.62
C GLY A 163 3.17 -14.21 8.97
N GLU A 164 3.84 -13.05 9.02
CA GLU A 164 4.38 -12.50 10.27
C GLU A 164 3.31 -11.91 11.17
N ASP A 165 3.58 -11.93 12.48
CA ASP A 165 2.88 -11.13 13.49
C ASP A 165 3.89 -10.44 14.43
N ALA A 166 3.42 -9.90 15.56
CA ALA A 166 4.23 -9.12 16.51
C ALA A 166 5.61 -9.73 16.85
N PRO A 167 5.76 -11.05 17.13
CA PRO A 167 7.08 -11.62 17.43
C PRO A 167 8.07 -11.51 16.26
N GLU A 168 7.66 -11.92 15.05
CA GLU A 168 8.52 -11.90 13.87
C GLU A 168 8.78 -10.46 13.40
N MET A 169 7.80 -9.58 13.57
CA MET A 169 7.93 -8.15 13.27
C MET A 169 8.93 -7.48 14.21
N LEU A 170 8.84 -7.67 15.53
CA LEU A 170 9.78 -7.09 16.49
C LEU A 170 11.23 -7.50 16.18
N ALA A 171 11.45 -8.77 15.84
CA ALA A 171 12.78 -9.28 15.50
C ALA A 171 13.46 -8.52 14.35
N ARG A 172 12.68 -7.90 13.45
CA ARG A 172 13.19 -7.09 12.34
C ARG A 172 12.87 -5.60 12.44
N LEU A 173 12.30 -5.13 13.55
CA LEU A 173 11.87 -3.74 13.71
C LEU A 173 13.03 -2.78 13.44
N LYS A 174 14.21 -3.05 14.02
CA LYS A 174 15.39 -2.20 13.82
C LYS A 174 15.79 -2.11 12.35
N SER A 175 16.08 -3.24 11.71
CA SER A 175 16.61 -3.27 10.34
C SER A 175 15.57 -2.91 9.27
N SER A 176 14.30 -3.25 9.50
CA SER A 176 13.22 -2.97 8.54
C SER A 176 12.67 -1.56 8.67
N VAL A 177 12.69 -0.98 9.87
CA VAL A 177 11.99 0.28 10.18
C VAL A 177 12.95 1.32 10.72
N LEU A 178 13.55 1.10 11.90
CA LEU A 178 14.26 2.17 12.63
C LEU A 178 15.51 2.67 11.88
N ASP A 179 16.25 1.78 11.21
CA ASP A 179 17.44 2.14 10.43
C ASP A 179 17.12 3.02 9.21
N LEU A 180 15.85 3.08 8.81
CA LEU A 180 15.37 3.99 7.76
C LEU A 180 15.10 5.41 8.27
N LYS A 181 15.17 5.65 9.59
CA LYS A 181 14.84 6.92 10.24
C LYS A 181 13.47 7.44 9.79
N PRO A 182 12.39 6.68 10.05
CA PRO A 182 11.06 7.04 9.58
C PRO A 182 10.56 8.28 10.31
N ASP A 183 9.77 9.08 9.59
CA ASP A 183 8.99 10.17 10.17
C ASP A 183 7.59 9.68 10.58
N LEU A 184 7.09 8.64 9.90
CA LEU A 184 5.86 7.93 10.22
C LEU A 184 6.03 6.43 10.03
N VAL A 185 5.57 5.66 11.01
CA VAL A 185 5.36 4.22 10.86
C VAL A 185 3.87 3.92 10.84
N ILE A 186 3.42 3.19 9.83
CA ILE A 186 2.06 2.64 9.75
C ILE A 186 2.18 1.15 10.04
N TRP A 187 1.79 0.71 11.24
CA TRP A 187 2.00 -0.65 11.70
C TRP A 187 0.71 -1.46 11.77
N GLN A 188 0.56 -2.41 10.85
CA GLN A 188 -0.54 -3.38 10.85
C GLN A 188 -0.18 -4.63 11.65
N VAL A 189 -0.99 -4.96 12.67
CA VAL A 189 -0.75 -6.08 13.60
C VAL A 189 -2.05 -6.76 14.04
N GLY A 190 -1.98 -7.98 14.57
CA GLY A 190 -3.08 -8.63 15.29
C GLY A 190 -4.00 -9.52 14.44
N THR A 191 -4.03 -9.39 13.11
CA THR A 191 -4.82 -10.29 12.25
C THR A 191 -4.29 -11.73 12.33
N ASN A 192 -2.97 -11.93 12.26
CA ASN A 192 -2.40 -13.28 12.34
C ASN A 192 -2.50 -13.85 13.76
N ALA A 193 -2.45 -13.04 14.82
CA ALA A 193 -2.68 -13.48 16.20
C ALA A 193 -4.07 -14.07 16.34
N ILE A 194 -5.09 -13.42 15.76
CA ILE A 194 -6.45 -13.95 15.75
C ILE A 194 -6.51 -15.30 15.01
N LEU A 195 -5.92 -15.38 13.81
CA LEU A 195 -5.98 -16.60 13.00
C LEU A 195 -5.18 -17.77 13.59
N ARG A 196 -4.09 -17.48 14.30
CA ARG A 196 -3.21 -18.45 14.97
C ARG A 196 -3.59 -18.71 16.42
N ASP A 197 -4.62 -18.04 16.93
CA ASP A 197 -5.07 -18.13 18.32
C ASP A 197 -3.96 -17.84 19.35
N LEU A 198 -3.18 -16.78 19.10
CA LEU A 198 -2.11 -16.35 20.00
C LEU A 198 -2.66 -15.67 21.26
N ASP A 199 -1.90 -15.75 22.34
CA ASP A 199 -2.26 -15.11 23.60
C ASP A 199 -2.33 -13.56 23.44
N PRO A 200 -3.46 -12.92 23.79
CA PRO A 200 -3.60 -11.47 23.67
C PRO A 200 -2.65 -10.68 24.56
N ALA A 201 -2.30 -11.17 25.76
CA ALA A 201 -1.40 -10.47 26.67
C ALA A 201 0.04 -10.46 26.14
N ASP A 202 0.50 -11.58 25.58
CA ASP A 202 1.80 -11.63 24.91
C ASP A 202 1.83 -10.69 23.70
N THR A 203 0.75 -10.68 22.91
CA THR A 203 0.61 -9.74 21.78
C THR A 203 0.65 -8.29 22.26
N ALA A 204 -0.05 -7.94 23.34
CA ALA A 204 -0.06 -6.60 23.91
C ALA A 204 1.35 -6.13 24.29
N LYS A 205 2.08 -6.98 25.03
CA LYS A 205 3.45 -6.69 25.47
C LYS A 205 4.37 -6.40 24.28
N MET A 206 4.28 -7.21 23.22
CA MET A 206 5.10 -7.03 22.02
C MET A 206 4.73 -5.76 21.23
N VAL A 207 3.44 -5.46 21.13
CA VAL A 207 2.99 -4.21 20.49
C VAL A 207 3.49 -3.00 21.29
N GLU A 208 3.37 -3.02 22.63
CA GLU A 208 3.88 -1.94 23.49
C GLU A 208 5.40 -1.74 23.37
N GLU A 209 6.17 -2.82 23.27
CA GLU A 209 7.61 -2.78 23.05
C GLU A 209 7.94 -2.10 21.71
N GLY A 210 7.27 -2.51 20.63
CA GLY A 210 7.48 -1.92 19.30
C GLY A 210 7.06 -0.46 19.24
N VAL A 211 5.92 -0.11 19.85
CA VAL A 211 5.46 1.28 19.99
C VAL A 211 6.51 2.12 20.72
N SER A 212 7.04 1.61 21.83
CA SER A 212 8.08 2.30 22.60
C SER A 212 9.34 2.56 21.77
N ALA A 213 9.81 1.56 21.03
CA ALA A 213 10.99 1.69 20.19
C ALA A 213 10.81 2.69 19.03
N ILE A 214 9.62 2.71 18.41
CA ILE A 214 9.30 3.65 17.32
C ILE A 214 9.21 5.08 17.84
N GLN A 215 8.53 5.31 18.97
CA GLN A 215 8.44 6.64 19.60
C GLN A 215 9.82 7.14 20.06
N ALA A 216 10.66 6.26 20.62
CA ALA A 216 12.03 6.61 21.02
C ALA A 216 12.92 7.00 19.83
N ALA A 217 12.59 6.54 18.62
CA ALA A 217 13.25 6.97 17.38
C ALA A 217 12.73 8.32 16.85
N GLY A 218 11.71 8.91 17.49
CA GLY A 218 11.15 10.22 17.13
C GLY A 218 10.10 10.19 16.02
N ALA A 219 9.64 9.01 15.60
CA ALA A 219 8.66 8.86 14.54
C ALA A 219 7.22 8.97 15.08
N ASP A 220 6.33 9.56 14.28
CA ASP A 220 4.89 9.36 14.48
C ASP A 220 4.53 7.88 14.23
N LEU A 221 3.49 7.39 14.89
CA LEU A 221 3.02 6.01 14.74
C LEU A 221 1.51 5.98 14.55
N VAL A 222 1.08 5.20 13.55
CA VAL A 222 -0.30 4.80 13.35
C VAL A 222 -0.37 3.28 13.44
N LEU A 223 -1.03 2.76 14.47
CA LEU A 223 -1.44 1.36 14.53
C LEU A 223 -2.61 1.13 13.57
N VAL A 224 -2.62 0.00 12.88
CA VAL A 224 -3.74 -0.43 12.03
C VAL A 224 -4.25 -1.75 12.57
N ASP A 225 -5.51 -1.75 13.01
CA ASP A 225 -6.13 -2.92 13.63
C ASP A 225 -6.50 -4.01 12.60
N PRO A 226 -7.02 -5.17 13.04
CA PRO A 226 -7.39 -6.26 12.14
C PRO A 226 -8.38 -5.84 11.04
N GLN A 227 -8.40 -6.60 9.95
CA GLN A 227 -9.39 -6.38 8.89
C GLN A 227 -10.70 -7.10 9.18
N TYR A 228 -11.82 -6.49 8.81
CA TYR A 228 -13.11 -7.19 8.74
C TYR A 228 -13.11 -8.08 7.50
N ALA A 229 -12.98 -9.38 7.69
CA ALA A 229 -12.90 -10.37 6.63
C ALA A 229 -13.47 -11.71 7.12
N PRO A 230 -14.04 -12.56 6.25
CA PRO A 230 -14.65 -13.83 6.63
C PRO A 230 -13.84 -14.65 7.66
N ARG A 231 -12.55 -14.89 7.38
CA ARG A 231 -11.67 -15.67 8.29
C ARG A 231 -11.43 -15.03 9.66
N VAL A 232 -11.49 -13.69 9.74
CA VAL A 232 -11.38 -12.96 11.00
C VAL A 232 -12.72 -12.95 11.73
N ASN A 233 -13.82 -12.79 10.99
CA ASN A 233 -15.18 -12.70 11.51
C ASN A 233 -15.66 -14.05 12.10
N GLU A 234 -15.17 -15.18 11.58
CA GLU A 234 -15.32 -16.51 12.19
C GLU A 234 -14.77 -16.57 13.62
N ARG A 235 -13.90 -15.62 13.99
CA ARG A 235 -13.28 -15.48 15.32
C ARG A 235 -13.65 -14.14 15.96
N ALA A 236 -14.92 -13.74 15.86
CA ALA A 236 -15.41 -12.43 16.28
C ALA A 236 -15.03 -12.03 17.72
N GLU A 237 -15.02 -12.98 18.66
CA GLU A 237 -14.61 -12.69 20.04
C GLU A 237 -13.12 -12.31 20.12
N ASN A 238 -12.24 -13.07 19.48
CA ASN A 238 -10.80 -12.78 19.43
C ASN A 238 -10.54 -11.46 18.69
N ALA A 239 -11.27 -11.19 17.61
CA ALA A 239 -11.21 -9.91 16.91
C ALA A 239 -11.60 -8.75 17.82
N GLY A 240 -12.70 -8.89 18.58
CA GLY A 240 -13.15 -7.91 19.56
C GLY A 240 -12.12 -7.64 20.66
N ARG A 241 -11.47 -8.69 21.19
CA ARG A 241 -10.40 -8.55 22.19
C ARG A 241 -9.16 -7.84 21.62
N MET A 242 -8.74 -8.19 20.41
CA MET A 242 -7.59 -7.57 19.74
C MET A 242 -7.83 -6.08 19.46
N MET A 243 -9.01 -5.71 18.96
CA MET A 243 -9.37 -4.31 18.74
C MET A 243 -9.33 -3.50 20.05
N LYS A 244 -9.91 -4.03 21.14
CA LYS A 244 -9.87 -3.38 22.46
C LYS A 244 -8.45 -3.20 22.96
N LEU A 245 -7.60 -4.21 22.79
CA LEU A 245 -6.19 -4.16 23.16
C LEU A 245 -5.45 -3.05 22.39
N LEU A 246 -5.56 -3.02 21.06
CA LEU A 246 -4.87 -2.03 20.24
C LEU A 246 -5.38 -0.60 20.51
N ASN A 247 -6.69 -0.43 20.75
CA ASN A 247 -7.23 0.85 21.19
C ASN A 247 -6.61 1.30 22.52
N ARG A 248 -6.54 0.40 23.50
CA ARG A 248 -5.96 0.71 24.81
C ARG A 248 -4.48 1.08 24.71
N VAL A 249 -3.70 0.37 23.90
CA VAL A 249 -2.29 0.72 23.66
C VAL A 249 -2.19 2.08 22.98
N ALA A 250 -3.00 2.35 21.95
CA ALA A 250 -3.00 3.63 21.26
C ALA A 250 -3.34 4.81 22.19
N GLU A 251 -4.32 4.63 23.09
CA GLU A 251 -4.67 5.60 24.13
C GLU A 251 -3.52 5.86 25.10
N ILE A 252 -3.01 4.81 25.75
CA ILE A 252 -1.98 4.93 26.79
C ILE A 252 -0.69 5.52 26.23
N ARG A 253 -0.35 5.17 24.98
CA ARG A 253 0.89 5.60 24.33
C ARG A 253 0.73 6.90 23.54
N HIS A 254 -0.48 7.45 23.47
CA HIS A 254 -0.82 8.63 22.68
C HIS A 254 -0.37 8.52 21.21
N VAL A 255 -0.55 7.34 20.61
CA VAL A 255 -0.25 7.10 19.18
C VAL A 255 -1.52 7.01 18.38
N GLY A 256 -1.40 7.19 17.06
CA GLY A 256 -2.55 7.11 16.19
C GLY A 256 -3.06 5.68 16.01
N LEU A 257 -4.35 5.55 15.74
CA LEU A 257 -4.99 4.27 15.40
C LEU A 257 -5.90 4.46 14.19
N PHE A 258 -5.66 3.68 13.13
CA PHE A 258 -6.59 3.54 12.03
C PHE A 258 -7.49 2.30 12.27
N PRO A 259 -8.80 2.47 12.45
CA PRO A 259 -9.74 1.42 12.81
C PRO A 259 -10.24 0.68 11.56
N ARG A 260 -9.34 -0.06 10.93
CA ARG A 260 -9.58 -0.80 9.68
C ARG A 260 -10.74 -1.78 9.79
N PHE A 261 -10.88 -2.47 10.92
CA PHE A 261 -12.00 -3.39 11.12
C PHE A 261 -13.34 -2.66 10.98
N GLU A 262 -13.50 -1.53 11.67
CA GLU A 262 -14.73 -0.74 11.65
C GLU A 262 -15.01 -0.10 10.29
N VAL A 263 -13.96 0.41 9.63
CA VAL A 263 -14.05 0.94 8.27
C VAL A 263 -14.59 -0.11 7.31
N MET A 264 -13.99 -1.30 7.32
CA MET A 264 -14.37 -2.40 6.42
C MET A 264 -15.74 -2.98 6.78
N ARG A 265 -16.07 -3.04 8.08
CA ARG A 265 -17.40 -3.44 8.56
C ARG A 265 -18.48 -2.49 8.07
N ASP A 266 -18.26 -1.18 8.13
CA ASP A 266 -19.23 -0.19 7.65
C ASP A 266 -19.48 -0.31 6.14
N TRP A 267 -18.44 -0.58 5.34
CA TRP A 267 -18.61 -0.87 3.91
C TRP A 267 -19.64 -2.00 3.70
N HIS A 268 -19.52 -3.09 4.45
CA HIS A 268 -20.41 -4.22 4.31
C HIS A 268 -21.79 -3.98 4.94
N GLU A 269 -21.83 -3.71 6.24
CA GLU A 269 -23.05 -3.73 7.04
C GLU A 269 -23.92 -2.49 6.83
N ARG A 270 -23.33 -1.35 6.45
CA ARG A 270 -24.04 -0.06 6.38
C ARG A 270 -24.05 0.56 4.99
N GLN A 271 -23.01 0.34 4.19
CA GLN A 271 -22.97 0.77 2.79
C GLN A 271 -23.40 -0.34 1.82
N SER A 272 -23.73 -1.53 2.34
CA SER A 272 -24.21 -2.69 1.57
C SER A 272 -23.25 -3.11 0.45
N VAL A 273 -21.95 -2.90 0.64
CA VAL A 273 -20.91 -3.38 -0.28
C VAL A 273 -20.71 -4.88 -0.04
N PRO A 274 -20.89 -5.74 -1.06
CA PRO A 274 -20.59 -7.17 -0.96
C PRO A 274 -19.14 -7.44 -0.52
N ILE A 275 -18.92 -8.47 0.31
CA ILE A 275 -17.58 -8.81 0.84
C ILE A 275 -16.59 -9.09 -0.31
N ASP A 276 -17.02 -9.80 -1.34
CA ASP A 276 -16.22 -10.14 -2.52
C ASP A 276 -15.84 -8.92 -3.38
N ASN A 277 -16.50 -7.77 -3.20
CA ASN A 277 -16.06 -6.52 -3.82
C ASN A 277 -14.79 -5.97 -3.19
N PHE A 278 -14.42 -6.35 -1.96
CA PHE A 278 -13.26 -5.79 -1.26
C PHE A 278 -12.33 -6.81 -0.60
N ILE A 279 -12.73 -8.07 -0.50
CA ILE A 279 -11.95 -9.22 -0.04
C ILE A 279 -11.81 -10.21 -1.19
N THR A 280 -10.62 -10.81 -1.33
CA THR A 280 -10.38 -11.86 -2.33
C THR A 280 -11.07 -13.19 -1.94
N PRO A 281 -11.18 -14.17 -2.86
CA PRO A 281 -11.82 -15.46 -2.57
C PRO A 281 -11.20 -16.27 -1.43
N ASP A 282 -10.01 -15.91 -0.97
CA ASP A 282 -9.40 -16.55 0.20
C ASP A 282 -10.08 -16.16 1.53
N GLY A 283 -11.05 -15.23 1.51
CA GLY A 283 -11.79 -14.81 2.69
C GLY A 283 -10.95 -14.03 3.70
N LEU A 284 -9.76 -13.57 3.32
CA LEU A 284 -8.87 -12.79 4.17
C LEU A 284 -8.42 -11.52 3.48
N HIS A 285 -7.62 -11.60 2.42
CA HIS A 285 -6.88 -10.44 1.89
C HIS A 285 -7.76 -9.48 1.11
N MET A 286 -7.41 -8.18 1.14
CA MET A 286 -8.11 -7.19 0.31
C MET A 286 -7.74 -7.34 -1.16
N ASN A 287 -8.70 -7.05 -2.04
CA ASN A 287 -8.45 -6.92 -3.47
C ASN A 287 -8.05 -5.47 -3.82
N ASP A 288 -7.88 -5.16 -5.11
CA ASP A 288 -7.51 -3.82 -5.57
C ASP A 288 -8.47 -2.71 -5.11
N TRP A 289 -9.78 -2.99 -5.05
CA TRP A 289 -10.77 -2.01 -4.58
C TRP A 289 -10.66 -1.79 -3.07
N GLY A 290 -10.55 -2.88 -2.28
CA GLY A 290 -10.37 -2.78 -0.83
C GLY A 290 -9.11 -2.00 -0.47
N TYR A 291 -8.00 -2.26 -1.17
CA TYR A 291 -6.76 -1.50 -1.00
C TYR A 291 -6.87 -0.04 -1.44
N ALA A 292 -7.64 0.25 -2.48
CA ALA A 292 -7.89 1.63 -2.89
C ALA A 292 -8.64 2.41 -1.81
N CYS A 293 -9.72 1.85 -1.27
CA CYS A 293 -10.47 2.51 -0.21
C CYS A 293 -9.69 2.64 1.09
N PHE A 294 -8.96 1.60 1.48
CA PHE A 294 -8.11 1.67 2.67
C PHE A 294 -7.04 2.76 2.54
N ALA A 295 -6.32 2.79 1.41
CA ALA A 295 -5.32 3.82 1.16
C ALA A 295 -5.91 5.23 1.16
N GLN A 296 -7.06 5.42 0.50
CA GLN A 296 -7.73 6.71 0.43
C GLN A 296 -8.07 7.24 1.82
N LEU A 297 -8.77 6.45 2.63
CA LEU A 297 -9.23 6.87 3.96
C LEU A 297 -8.06 7.12 4.92
N LEU A 298 -7.03 6.25 4.88
CA LEU A 298 -5.82 6.46 5.67
C LEU A 298 -5.08 7.73 5.26
N GLY A 299 -4.95 7.97 3.95
CA GLY A 299 -4.35 9.19 3.42
C GLY A 299 -5.15 10.44 3.79
N ASP A 300 -6.48 10.39 3.73
CA ASP A 300 -7.37 11.49 4.12
C ASP A 300 -7.19 11.85 5.60
N ASP A 301 -7.02 10.87 6.48
CA ASP A 301 -6.76 11.11 7.90
C ASP A 301 -5.36 11.68 8.18
N ILE A 302 -4.33 11.21 7.47
CA ILE A 302 -2.99 11.82 7.54
C ILE A 302 -3.04 13.29 7.09
N ILE A 303 -3.72 13.57 5.97
CA ILE A 303 -3.87 14.92 5.42
C ILE A 303 -4.65 15.81 6.39
N ARG A 304 -5.73 15.29 6.99
CA ARG A 304 -6.53 16.00 8.00
C ARG A 304 -5.69 16.37 9.22
N SER A 305 -4.91 15.42 9.75
CA SER A 305 -4.01 15.66 10.88
C SER A 305 -3.02 16.79 10.58
N VAL A 306 -2.36 16.73 9.41
CA VAL A 306 -1.41 17.79 8.99
C VAL A 306 -2.11 19.15 8.88
N GLY A 307 -3.31 19.18 8.29
CA GLY A 307 -4.11 20.40 8.17
C GLY A 307 -4.51 20.99 9.53
N GLN A 308 -4.92 20.15 10.49
CA GLN A 308 -5.27 20.58 11.84
C GLN A 308 -4.09 21.22 12.55
N ILE A 309 -2.91 20.58 12.49
CA ILE A 309 -1.69 21.11 13.14
C ILE A 309 -1.25 22.43 12.48
N LYS A 310 -1.39 22.55 11.17
CA LYS A 310 -1.12 23.80 10.44
C LYS A 310 -2.03 24.95 10.88
N LEU A 311 -3.22 24.64 11.38
CA LEU A 311 -4.17 25.59 11.98
C LEU A 311 -3.99 25.75 13.50
N GLY A 312 -2.97 25.13 14.11
CA GLY A 312 -2.72 25.14 15.56
C GLY A 312 -3.64 24.19 16.37
N ILE A 313 -4.44 23.37 15.70
CA ILE A 313 -5.37 22.43 16.33
C ILE A 313 -4.62 21.11 16.58
N HIS A 314 -4.52 20.73 17.86
CA HIS A 314 -3.99 19.44 18.27
C HIS A 314 -5.16 18.55 18.67
N VAL A 315 -5.35 17.43 17.98
CA VAL A 315 -6.37 16.43 18.31
C VAL A 315 -5.70 15.33 19.13
N PRO A 316 -5.99 15.20 20.43
CA PRO A 316 -5.51 14.10 21.23
C PRO A 316 -6.04 12.77 20.67
N SER A 317 -5.24 11.71 20.72
CA SER A 317 -5.71 10.35 20.37
C SER A 317 -6.68 9.77 21.41
N ASP A 318 -6.81 10.42 22.56
CA ASP A 318 -7.76 10.16 23.63
C ASP A 318 -8.91 11.18 23.63
N VAL A 319 -9.91 10.98 22.76
CA VAL A 319 -11.21 11.63 22.99
C VAL A 319 -11.98 10.78 23.99
N HIS A 320 -11.76 11.03 25.28
CA HIS A 320 -12.86 10.86 26.22
C HIS A 320 -13.99 11.74 25.70
N THR A 321 -15.12 11.14 25.33
CA THR A 321 -16.36 11.90 25.12
C THR A 321 -16.73 12.52 26.46
N TYR A 322 -16.13 13.66 26.78
CA TYR A 322 -16.59 14.53 27.83
C TYR A 322 -17.89 15.11 27.31
N ARG A 323 -19.01 14.54 27.76
CA ARG A 323 -20.31 15.24 27.73
C ARG A 323 -20.18 16.42 28.70
N PRO A 324 -20.25 17.68 28.26
CA PRO A 324 -20.58 18.76 29.17
C PRO A 324 -22.10 18.67 29.43
N MET A 325 -22.42 18.48 30.71
CA MET A 325 -23.74 18.49 31.40
C MET A 325 -25.00 18.16 30.59
#